data_AF-A0A421J4W7-F1
#
_entry.id   AF-A0A421J4W7-F1
#
_cell.length_a   1.000
_cell.length_b   1.000
_cell.length_c   1.000
_cell.angle_alpha   90.00
_cell.angle_beta   90.00
_cell.angle_gamma   90.00
#
_symmetry.space_group_name_H-M   'P 1'
#
loop_
_entity.id
_entity.type
_entity.pdbx_description
1 polymer ?
#
loop_
_entity_poly.entity_id
_entity_poly.type
_entity_poly.pdbx_seq_one_letter_code
_entity_poly.pdbx_strand_id
1 'polypeptide(L)'
;MANLHINATLPPYIPLHHELVREFEAADSHHSSVLQEVQTAIDDVSAQGKAYIDFVLSDDNQAPVQVNHETLSTLLTTLRQHIVSKHELESWKLSAHQARARIRNQQRTEPELTAETMDLYREYGEKRQFADEIIDDYHDDKALKQHEGTAEKVVSTYDTYVQLRNLVYILQDPSNPLPFDADNEDDVAVAGGKISLRDPLSLDYYEDPLMSRKCMHVFSRATIYQYLAGTTGRSGKNCPVDGCEATISFNDLKPDPIMALRMKVFRKRGREQRNIERI
;
A
#
# COMPACT_ATOMS: atom_id res chain seq x y z
N MET A 1 23.97 50.03 -43.61
CA MET A 1 23.47 49.76 -42.25
C MET A 1 22.36 48.75 -42.37
N ALA A 2 22.63 47.47 -42.09
CA ALA A 2 21.64 46.42 -42.19
C ALA A 2 20.68 46.55 -40.98
N ASN A 3 19.40 46.73 -41.26
CA ASN A 3 18.36 46.73 -40.25
C ASN A 3 18.26 45.32 -39.66
N LEU A 4 18.81 45.15 -38.45
CA LEU A 4 18.49 44.01 -37.60
C LEU A 4 17.01 44.13 -37.22
N HIS A 5 16.14 43.47 -37.98
CA HIS A 5 14.78 43.19 -37.54
C HIS A 5 14.87 42.20 -36.37
N ILE A 6 15.01 42.75 -35.16
CA ILE A 6 14.84 41.98 -33.94
C ILE A 6 13.34 41.69 -33.86
N ASN A 7 12.92 40.52 -34.35
CA ASN A 7 11.62 39.97 -33.97
C ASN A 7 11.64 39.88 -32.44
N ALA A 8 10.85 40.71 -31.76
CA ALA A 8 10.87 40.85 -30.29
C ALA A 8 10.09 39.73 -29.57
N THR A 9 9.75 38.66 -30.29
CA THR A 9 9.03 37.51 -29.73
C THR A 9 10.01 36.60 -29.00
N LEU A 10 9.65 36.27 -27.75
CA LEU A 10 10.37 35.28 -26.93
C LEU A 10 10.35 33.91 -27.61
N PRO A 11 11.42 33.11 -27.46
CA PRO A 11 11.42 31.73 -27.94
C PRO A 11 10.36 30.90 -27.21
N PRO A 12 9.81 29.86 -27.86
CA PRO A 12 8.78 29.00 -27.29
C PRO A 12 9.30 28.13 -26.13
N TYR A 13 10.62 27.90 -26.05
CA TYR A 13 11.31 27.21 -24.97
C TYR A 13 12.39 28.12 -24.36
N ILE A 14 12.48 28.15 -23.03
CA ILE A 14 13.49 28.92 -22.30
C ILE A 14 14.23 27.97 -21.33
N PRO A 15 15.56 27.84 -21.41
CA PRO A 15 16.31 26.97 -20.52
C PRO A 15 16.34 27.53 -19.09
N LEU A 16 16.51 26.64 -18.11
CA LEU A 16 16.69 27.04 -16.70
C LEU A 16 17.97 27.88 -16.54
N HIS A 17 17.82 29.11 -16.06
CA HIS A 17 18.95 30.00 -15.80
C HIS A 17 19.86 29.45 -14.69
N HIS A 18 21.17 29.57 -14.85
CA HIS A 18 22.16 28.97 -13.94
C HIS A 18 22.05 29.47 -12.50
N GLU A 19 21.69 30.76 -12.32
CA GLU A 19 21.47 31.35 -10.99
C GLU A 19 20.26 30.75 -10.26
N LEU A 20 19.25 30.28 -11.01
CA LEU A 20 18.00 29.73 -10.46
C LEU A 20 18.10 28.24 -10.14
N VAL A 21 19.18 27.56 -10.54
CA VAL A 21 19.36 26.11 -10.33
C VAL A 21 19.25 25.76 -8.84
N ARG A 22 19.85 26.56 -7.98
CA ARG A 22 19.87 26.30 -6.54
C ARG A 22 18.48 26.45 -5.91
N GLU A 23 17.71 27.45 -6.36
CA GLU A 23 16.34 27.68 -5.91
C GLU A 23 15.40 26.59 -6.44
N PHE A 24 15.55 26.21 -7.70
CA PHE A 24 14.84 25.10 -8.33
C PHE A 24 15.08 23.78 -7.57
N GLU A 25 16.33 23.47 -7.23
CA GLU A 25 16.66 22.28 -6.43
C GLU A 25 16.05 22.36 -5.03
N ALA A 26 16.03 23.54 -4.39
CA ALA A 26 15.48 23.73 -3.05
C ALA A 26 13.95 23.71 -2.97
N ALA A 27 13.24 23.90 -4.09
CA ALA A 27 11.78 23.97 -4.14
C ALA A 27 11.06 22.70 -3.64
N ASP A 28 11.74 21.56 -3.52
CA ASP A 28 11.16 20.28 -3.04
C ASP A 28 11.21 20.07 -1.52
N SER A 29 11.82 20.99 -0.77
CA SER A 29 12.31 20.69 0.58
C SER A 29 11.23 20.29 1.61
N HIS A 30 9.94 20.48 1.31
CA HIS A 30 8.83 20.20 2.22
C HIS A 30 8.11 18.86 2.02
N HIS A 31 8.42 18.08 0.97
CA HIS A 31 7.68 16.83 0.71
C HIS A 31 7.87 15.74 1.76
N SER A 32 9.01 15.71 2.46
CA SER A 32 9.25 14.75 3.54
C SER A 32 8.33 14.99 4.74
N SER A 33 8.03 16.25 5.09
CA SER A 33 7.11 16.60 6.19
C SER A 33 5.70 16.16 5.87
N VAL A 34 5.20 16.46 4.66
CA VAL A 34 3.85 16.11 4.24
C VAL A 34 3.66 14.59 4.19
N LEU A 35 4.64 13.84 3.67
CA LEU A 35 4.60 12.37 3.69
C LEU A 35 4.56 11.80 5.11
N GLN A 36 5.30 12.41 6.04
CA GLN A 36 5.28 12.00 7.45
C GLN A 36 3.94 12.32 8.10
N GLU A 37 3.35 13.49 7.84
CA GLU A 37 2.02 13.87 8.34
C GLU A 37 0.94 12.91 7.85
N VAL A 38 0.96 12.54 6.56
CA VAL A 38 0.02 11.55 6.02
C VAL A 38 0.26 10.17 6.64
N GLN A 39 1.51 9.77 6.87
CA GLN A 39 1.81 8.51 7.57
C GLN A 39 1.27 8.52 9.00
N THR A 40 1.45 9.61 9.75
CA THR A 40 0.87 9.76 11.09
C THR A 40 -0.66 9.67 11.05
N ALA A 41 -1.32 10.32 10.08
CA ALA A 41 -2.77 10.20 9.91
C ALA A 41 -3.21 8.75 9.62
N ILE A 42 -2.46 8.00 8.81
CA ILE A 42 -2.72 6.56 8.56
C ILE A 42 -2.59 5.76 9.85
N ASP A 43 -1.55 6.03 10.64
CA ASP A 43 -1.29 5.33 11.90
C ASP A 43 -2.38 5.62 12.94
N ASP A 44 -2.82 6.87 13.05
CA ASP A 44 -3.89 7.29 13.95
C ASP A 44 -5.23 6.65 13.58
N VAL A 45 -5.61 6.70 12.30
CA VAL A 45 -6.86 6.06 11.82
C VAL A 45 -6.76 4.54 11.95
N SER A 46 -5.59 3.96 11.74
CA SER A 46 -5.35 2.53 11.96
C SER A 46 -5.49 2.15 13.44
N ALA A 47 -5.00 2.98 14.36
CA ALA A 47 -5.17 2.77 15.79
C ALA A 47 -6.65 2.85 16.19
N GLN A 48 -7.40 3.84 15.65
CA GLN A 48 -8.84 3.94 15.84
C GLN A 48 -9.59 2.72 15.28
N GLY A 49 -9.18 2.22 14.11
CA GLY A 49 -9.73 1.01 13.51
C GLY A 49 -9.52 -0.24 14.38
N LYS A 50 -8.31 -0.41 14.93
CA LYS A 50 -8.01 -1.49 15.88
C LYS A 50 -8.84 -1.38 17.15
N ALA A 51 -8.94 -0.19 17.72
CA ALA A 51 -9.78 0.06 18.89
C ALA A 51 -11.25 -0.22 18.61
N TYR A 52 -11.75 0.11 17.43
CA TYR A 52 -13.11 -0.21 17.00
C TYR A 52 -13.32 -1.73 16.89
N ILE A 53 -12.38 -2.47 16.29
CA ILE A 53 -12.44 -3.94 16.23
C ILE A 53 -12.47 -4.54 17.65
N ASP A 54 -11.57 -4.09 18.53
CA ASP A 54 -11.51 -4.60 19.90
C ASP A 54 -12.77 -4.23 20.71
N PHE A 55 -13.37 -3.04 20.47
CA PHE A 55 -14.67 -2.67 21.02
C PHE A 55 -15.81 -3.55 20.51
N VAL A 56 -15.85 -3.85 19.22
CA VAL A 56 -16.85 -4.75 18.62
C VAL A 56 -16.72 -6.17 19.20
N LEU A 57 -15.50 -6.59 19.51
CA LEU A 57 -15.18 -7.90 20.07
C LEU A 57 -15.10 -7.92 21.61
N SER A 58 -15.38 -6.81 22.29
CA SER A 58 -15.37 -6.78 23.76
C SER A 58 -16.54 -7.59 24.33
N ASP A 59 -16.39 -8.08 25.56
CA ASP A 59 -17.45 -8.80 26.27
C ASP A 59 -18.63 -7.85 26.63
N ASP A 60 -18.38 -6.54 26.69
CA ASP A 60 -19.40 -5.51 26.95
C ASP A 60 -20.35 -5.29 25.77
N ASN A 61 -19.93 -5.66 24.55
CA ASN A 61 -20.79 -5.58 23.38
C ASN A 61 -21.70 -6.82 23.33
N GLN A 62 -22.95 -6.62 23.78
CA GLN A 62 -23.98 -7.64 23.93
C GLN A 62 -24.28 -8.36 22.60
N ALA A 63 -24.62 -9.65 22.71
CA ALA A 63 -25.12 -10.42 21.58
C ALA A 63 -26.57 -10.00 21.23
N PRO A 64 -26.93 -9.79 19.95
CA PRO A 64 -26.06 -9.87 18.77
C PRO A 64 -25.16 -8.63 18.64
N VAL A 65 -23.87 -8.87 18.34
CA VAL A 65 -22.84 -7.84 18.17
C VAL A 65 -23.33 -6.75 17.22
N GLN A 66 -23.50 -5.54 17.74
CA GLN A 66 -23.94 -4.40 16.95
C GLN A 66 -22.74 -3.74 16.29
N VAL A 67 -22.65 -3.83 14.96
CA VAL A 67 -21.65 -3.11 14.17
C VAL A 67 -22.27 -1.78 13.72
N ASN A 68 -21.69 -0.67 14.17
CA ASN A 68 -22.05 0.63 13.62
C ASN A 68 -21.49 0.77 12.19
N HIS A 69 -22.36 0.55 11.20
CA HIS A 69 -22.00 0.61 9.78
C HIS A 69 -21.50 1.99 9.33
N GLU A 70 -21.98 3.07 9.94
CA GLU A 70 -21.53 4.43 9.61
C GLU A 70 -20.09 4.67 10.08
N THR A 71 -19.78 4.27 11.32
CA THR A 71 -18.40 4.33 11.84
C THR A 71 -17.47 3.46 11.00
N LEU A 72 -17.87 2.23 10.68
CA LEU A 72 -17.07 1.31 9.87
C LEU A 72 -16.80 1.88 8.46
N SER A 73 -17.84 2.41 7.80
CA SER A 73 -17.73 3.03 6.48
C SER A 73 -16.82 4.25 6.51
N THR A 74 -16.92 5.08 7.56
CA THR A 74 -16.07 6.26 7.74
C THR A 74 -14.61 5.85 7.90
N LEU A 75 -14.31 4.89 8.79
CA LEU A 75 -12.95 4.38 8.99
C LEU A 75 -12.35 3.81 7.70
N LEU A 76 -13.12 3.00 6.96
CA LEU A 76 -12.66 2.42 5.70
C LEU A 76 -12.38 3.49 4.64
N THR A 77 -13.28 4.46 4.49
CA THR A 77 -13.14 5.52 3.49
C THR A 77 -11.95 6.42 3.82
N THR A 78 -11.84 6.87 5.07
CA THR A 78 -10.75 7.74 5.52
C THR A 78 -9.40 7.05 5.42
N LEU A 79 -9.30 5.79 5.87
CA LEU A 79 -8.07 5.02 5.79
C LEU A 79 -7.64 4.79 4.34
N ARG A 80 -8.58 4.39 3.46
CA ARG A 80 -8.32 4.26 2.02
C ARG A 80 -7.80 5.56 1.43
N GLN A 81 -8.46 6.68 1.72
CA GLN A 81 -8.08 7.98 1.17
C GLN A 81 -6.64 8.35 1.57
N HIS A 82 -6.27 8.20 2.84
CA HIS A 82 -4.91 8.52 3.28
C HIS A 82 -3.85 7.59 2.68
N ILE A 83 -4.12 6.28 2.60
CA ILE A 83 -3.21 5.32 1.96
C ILE A 83 -2.99 5.66 0.49
N VAL A 84 -4.06 5.93 -0.26
CA VAL A 84 -3.97 6.30 -1.67
C VAL A 84 -3.24 7.64 -1.83
N SER A 85 -3.58 8.66 -1.03
CA SER A 85 -2.87 9.93 -1.02
C SER A 85 -1.37 9.78 -0.74
N LYS A 86 -0.98 8.91 0.22
CA LYS A 86 0.43 8.62 0.50
C LYS A 86 1.13 8.03 -0.73
N HIS A 87 0.52 7.04 -1.36
CA HIS A 87 1.07 6.40 -2.55
C HIS A 87 1.23 7.38 -3.72
N GLU A 88 0.24 8.23 -3.95
CA GLU A 88 0.31 9.29 -4.96
C GLU A 88 1.43 10.29 -4.67
N LEU A 89 1.61 10.70 -3.40
CA LEU A 89 2.70 11.59 -2.99
C LEU A 89 4.08 10.94 -3.15
N GLU A 90 4.22 9.65 -2.85
CA GLU A 90 5.46 8.90 -3.09
C GLU A 90 5.77 8.79 -4.58
N SER A 91 4.75 8.56 -5.42
CA SER A 91 4.90 8.56 -6.87
C SER A 91 5.32 9.95 -7.38
N TRP A 92 4.64 11.01 -6.95
CA TRP A 92 4.99 12.39 -7.28
C TRP A 92 6.44 12.70 -6.92
N LYS A 93 6.86 12.36 -5.70
CA LYS A 93 8.24 12.57 -5.23
C LYS A 93 9.26 11.87 -6.12
N LEU A 94 8.97 10.64 -6.57
CA LEU A 94 9.84 9.90 -7.47
C LEU A 94 9.92 10.57 -8.84
N SER A 95 8.78 10.92 -9.45
CA SER A 95 8.71 11.57 -10.77
C SER A 95 9.41 12.93 -10.73
N ALA A 96 9.15 13.75 -9.70
CA ALA A 96 9.81 15.03 -9.50
C ALA A 96 11.34 14.90 -9.36
N HIS A 97 11.81 13.92 -8.58
CA HIS A 97 13.25 13.66 -8.43
C HIS A 97 13.90 13.26 -9.77
N GLN A 98 13.24 12.41 -10.56
CA GLN A 98 13.73 11.98 -11.86
C GLN A 98 13.75 13.12 -12.89
N ALA A 99 12.67 13.90 -12.97
CA ALA A 99 12.56 15.07 -13.85
C ALA A 99 13.65 16.10 -13.53
N ARG A 100 13.84 16.44 -12.24
CA ARG A 100 14.92 17.33 -11.79
C ARG A 100 16.31 16.83 -12.20
N ALA A 101 16.57 15.53 -12.08
CA ALA A 101 17.85 14.95 -12.50
C ALA A 101 18.09 15.11 -14.01
N ARG A 102 17.04 14.99 -14.83
CA ARG A 102 17.10 15.24 -16.27
C ARG A 102 17.33 16.72 -16.58
N ILE A 103 16.54 17.63 -15.98
CA ILE A 103 16.65 19.08 -16.17
C ILE A 103 18.05 19.58 -15.79
N ARG A 104 18.62 19.07 -14.70
CA ARG A 104 19.99 19.39 -14.28
C ARG A 104 21.03 18.94 -15.32
N ASN A 105 20.84 17.76 -15.92
CA ASN A 105 21.75 17.26 -16.95
C ASN A 105 21.61 18.08 -18.24
N GLN A 106 20.38 18.45 -18.64
CA GLN A 106 20.10 19.32 -19.77
C GLN A 106 20.77 20.69 -19.62
N GLN A 107 20.65 21.32 -18.44
CA GLN A 107 21.28 22.61 -18.15
C GLN A 107 22.81 22.58 -18.33
N ARG A 108 23.47 21.47 -18.00
CA ARG A 108 24.92 21.32 -18.20
C ARG A 108 25.35 21.22 -19.67
N THR A 109 24.42 20.82 -20.54
CA THR A 109 24.67 20.61 -21.97
C THR A 109 24.19 21.77 -22.84
N GLU A 110 23.27 22.58 -22.33
CA GLU A 110 22.66 23.68 -23.08
C GLU A 110 23.44 24.99 -22.90
N PRO A 111 23.60 25.79 -23.98
CA PRO A 111 24.22 27.09 -23.87
C PRO A 111 23.34 28.05 -23.06
N GLU A 112 23.92 29.12 -22.51
CA GLU A 112 23.13 30.13 -21.82
C GLU A 112 22.26 30.93 -22.80
N LEU A 113 21.06 31.33 -22.39
CA LEU A 113 20.19 32.18 -23.20
C LEU A 113 20.76 33.62 -23.23
N THR A 114 21.31 33.98 -24.38
CA THR A 114 21.91 35.28 -24.67
C THR A 114 21.38 35.78 -26.01
N ALA A 115 21.69 37.03 -26.38
CA ALA A 115 21.30 37.58 -27.68
C ALA A 115 21.85 36.74 -28.86
N GLU A 116 23.01 36.11 -28.70
CA GLU A 116 23.67 35.28 -29.73
C GLU A 116 23.06 33.89 -29.84
N THR A 117 22.56 33.33 -28.74
CA THR A 117 21.97 31.99 -28.69
C THR A 117 20.44 32.02 -28.81
N MET A 118 19.82 33.20 -28.83
CA MET A 118 18.37 33.35 -28.88
C MET A 118 17.72 32.69 -30.11
N ASP A 119 18.40 32.70 -31.26
CA ASP A 119 17.88 32.06 -32.48
C ASP A 119 17.90 30.52 -32.38
N LEU A 120 18.87 29.93 -31.67
CA LEU A 120 18.88 28.49 -31.37
C LEU A 120 17.61 28.05 -30.63
N TYR A 121 17.19 28.85 -29.65
CA TYR A 121 16.00 28.56 -28.84
C TYR A 121 14.69 28.77 -29.60
N ARG A 122 14.69 29.59 -30.65
CA ARG A 122 13.54 29.74 -31.56
C ARG A 122 13.39 28.54 -32.47
N GLU A 123 14.50 27.95 -32.89
CA GLU A 123 14.51 26.73 -33.71
C GLU A 123 14.07 25.48 -32.94
N TYR A 124 14.21 25.47 -31.61
CA TYR A 124 13.75 24.35 -30.78
C TYR A 124 12.23 24.14 -30.75
N GLY A 125 11.43 25.11 -31.23
CA GLY A 125 10.01 24.93 -31.55
C GLY A 125 9.15 24.32 -30.43
N GLU A 126 9.01 22.99 -30.44
CA GLU A 126 8.09 22.19 -29.61
C GLU A 126 8.73 21.58 -28.36
N LYS A 127 9.95 21.98 -27.98
CA LYS A 127 10.57 21.48 -26.75
C LYS A 127 9.75 21.89 -25.52
N ARG A 128 9.45 20.93 -24.64
CA ARG A 128 8.68 21.14 -23.41
C ARG A 128 9.42 22.06 -22.45
N GLN A 129 8.67 22.90 -21.74
CA GLN A 129 9.24 23.70 -20.67
C GLN A 129 9.63 22.80 -19.51
N PHE A 130 10.71 23.14 -18.80
CA PHE A 130 11.20 22.34 -17.68
C PHE A 130 10.14 22.19 -16.55
N ALA A 131 9.23 23.15 -16.40
CA ALA A 131 8.14 23.08 -15.42
C ALA A 131 7.04 22.09 -15.85
N ASP A 132 6.72 22.07 -17.15
CA ASP A 132 5.72 21.17 -17.72
C ASP A 132 6.23 19.73 -17.74
N GLU A 133 7.53 19.51 -17.97
CA GLU A 133 8.15 18.18 -17.90
C GLU A 133 7.85 17.48 -16.57
N ILE A 134 7.97 18.17 -15.42
CA ILE A 134 7.72 17.55 -14.10
C ILE A 134 6.26 17.10 -13.95
N ILE A 135 5.33 17.93 -14.39
CA ILE A 135 3.88 17.67 -14.27
C ILE A 135 3.47 16.55 -15.22
N ASP A 136 3.93 16.62 -16.47
CA ASP A 136 3.68 15.60 -17.49
C ASP A 136 4.25 14.24 -17.07
N ASP A 137 5.49 14.19 -16.59
CA ASP A 137 6.13 12.96 -16.14
C ASP A 137 5.32 12.27 -15.03
N TYR A 138 4.80 13.06 -14.09
CA TYR A 138 3.89 12.53 -13.08
C TYR A 138 2.57 12.02 -13.67
N HIS A 139 1.97 12.76 -14.60
CA HIS A 139 0.73 12.34 -15.25
C HIS A 139 0.92 11.07 -16.07
N ASP A 140 2.03 10.95 -16.80
CA ASP A 140 2.40 9.77 -17.58
C ASP A 140 2.63 8.57 -16.65
N ASP A 141 3.41 8.74 -15.57
CA ASP A 141 3.62 7.70 -14.55
C ASP A 141 2.31 7.29 -13.87
N LYS A 142 1.44 8.26 -13.58
CA LYS A 142 0.13 8.01 -12.97
C LYS A 142 -0.80 7.26 -13.91
N ALA A 143 -0.85 7.63 -15.18
CA ALA A 143 -1.66 6.96 -16.19
C ALA A 143 -1.22 5.51 -16.39
N LEU A 144 0.09 5.26 -16.45
CA LEU A 144 0.65 3.90 -16.53
C LEU A 144 0.26 3.05 -15.32
N LYS A 145 0.33 3.61 -14.11
CA LYS A 145 0.00 2.89 -12.87
C LYS A 145 -1.50 2.74 -12.61
N GLN A 146 -2.36 3.58 -13.18
CA GLN A 146 -3.81 3.50 -12.99
C GLN A 146 -4.44 2.29 -13.69
N HIS A 147 -3.80 1.74 -14.72
CA HIS A 147 -4.30 0.59 -15.46
C HIS A 147 -4.21 -0.76 -14.70
N GLU A 148 -3.53 -0.83 -13.54
CA GLU A 148 -3.22 -2.11 -12.86
C GLU A 148 -3.97 -2.38 -11.53
N GLY A 149 -5.08 -1.69 -11.25
CA GLY A 149 -5.79 -1.90 -9.97
C GLY A 149 -4.94 -1.54 -8.73
N THR A 150 -3.93 -0.70 -8.95
CA THR A 150 -2.85 -0.39 -8.01
C THR A 150 -3.36 0.14 -6.68
N ALA A 151 -4.42 0.95 -6.68
CA ALA A 151 -5.00 1.47 -5.45
C ALA A 151 -5.54 0.35 -4.53
N GLU A 152 -6.21 -0.66 -5.10
CA GLU A 152 -6.75 -1.77 -4.30
C GLU A 152 -5.63 -2.66 -3.76
N LYS A 153 -4.64 -2.97 -4.62
CA LYS A 153 -3.43 -3.72 -4.24
C LYS A 153 -2.64 -3.00 -3.14
N VAL A 154 -2.50 -1.68 -3.22
CA VAL A 154 -1.79 -0.88 -2.20
C VAL A 154 -2.55 -0.90 -0.88
N VAL A 155 -3.87 -0.70 -0.92
CA VAL A 155 -4.68 -0.64 0.30
C VAL A 155 -4.80 -2.01 0.97
N SER A 156 -4.79 -3.12 0.22
CA SER A 156 -4.77 -4.48 0.78
C SER A 156 -3.46 -4.84 1.51
N THR A 157 -2.39 -4.06 1.34
CA THR A 157 -1.16 -4.22 2.14
C THR A 157 -1.32 -3.77 3.59
N TYR A 158 -2.40 -3.06 3.93
CA TYR A 158 -2.64 -2.51 5.26
C TYR A 158 -3.56 -3.44 6.08
N ASP A 159 -2.97 -4.14 7.04
CA ASP A 159 -3.65 -5.13 7.91
C ASP A 159 -4.97 -4.62 8.50
N THR A 160 -4.96 -3.41 9.09
CA THR A 160 -6.15 -2.83 9.73
C THR A 160 -7.28 -2.61 8.71
N TYR A 161 -6.94 -2.16 7.50
CA TYR A 161 -7.92 -1.95 6.45
C TYR A 161 -8.58 -3.27 6.06
N VAL A 162 -7.76 -4.30 5.82
CA VAL A 162 -8.21 -5.65 5.44
C VAL A 162 -9.09 -6.25 6.54
N GLN A 163 -8.73 -6.05 7.80
CA GLN A 163 -9.54 -6.48 8.95
C GLN A 163 -10.89 -5.76 9.01
N LEU A 164 -10.92 -4.42 8.92
CA LEU A 164 -12.15 -3.64 8.94
C LEU A 164 -13.07 -4.03 7.78
N ARG A 165 -12.53 -4.17 6.57
CA ARG A 165 -13.29 -4.52 5.36
C ARG A 165 -14.01 -5.86 5.52
N ASN A 166 -13.35 -6.82 6.16
CA ASN A 166 -13.86 -8.18 6.33
C ASN A 166 -14.55 -8.43 7.68
N LEU A 167 -14.62 -7.40 8.55
CA LEU A 167 -15.12 -7.54 9.92
C LEU A 167 -16.52 -8.13 9.97
N VAL A 168 -17.47 -7.56 9.22
CA VAL A 168 -18.87 -8.01 9.21
C VAL A 168 -18.99 -9.45 8.74
N TYR A 169 -18.25 -9.85 7.71
CA TYR A 169 -18.26 -11.21 7.18
C TYR A 169 -17.71 -12.22 8.20
N ILE A 170 -16.59 -11.89 8.84
CA ILE A 170 -15.98 -12.76 9.87
C ILE A 170 -16.87 -12.84 11.11
N LEU A 171 -17.53 -11.75 11.48
CA LEU A 171 -18.51 -11.72 12.58
C LEU A 171 -19.75 -12.58 12.30
N GLN A 172 -20.09 -12.86 11.04
CA GLN A 172 -21.19 -13.77 10.68
C GLN A 172 -20.80 -15.24 10.81
N ASP A 173 -19.63 -15.63 10.30
CA ASP A 173 -19.02 -16.93 10.56
C ASP A 173 -17.50 -16.84 10.32
N PRO A 174 -16.65 -17.05 11.35
CA PRO A 174 -15.21 -17.01 11.19
C PRO A 174 -14.67 -18.15 10.31
N SER A 175 -15.46 -19.18 9.99
CA SER A 175 -15.11 -20.25 9.05
C SER A 175 -15.55 -19.99 7.61
N ASN A 176 -16.30 -18.93 7.32
CA ASN A 176 -16.74 -18.67 5.95
C ASN A 176 -15.59 -18.09 5.11
N PRO A 177 -15.50 -18.49 3.82
CA PRO A 177 -14.57 -17.87 2.88
C PRO A 177 -14.97 -16.41 2.68
N LEU A 178 -13.98 -15.50 2.60
CA LEU A 178 -14.30 -14.10 2.37
C LEU A 178 -14.63 -13.87 0.91
N PRO A 179 -15.58 -12.96 0.61
CA PRO A 179 -15.90 -12.60 -0.77
C PRO A 179 -14.76 -11.88 -1.50
N PHE A 180 -13.70 -11.47 -0.79
CA PHE A 180 -12.58 -10.68 -1.32
C PHE A 180 -11.20 -11.32 -1.06
N ASP A 181 -11.13 -12.59 -0.66
CA ASP A 181 -9.88 -13.32 -0.35
C ASP A 181 -9.10 -13.79 -1.60
N ALA A 182 -9.23 -13.09 -2.73
CA ALA A 182 -8.47 -13.36 -3.95
C ALA A 182 -7.45 -12.23 -4.19
N ASP A 183 -6.39 -12.24 -3.40
CA ASP A 183 -5.16 -11.48 -3.68
C ASP A 183 -4.39 -12.04 -4.90
N ASN A 184 -5.06 -12.71 -5.85
CA ASN A 184 -4.50 -13.03 -7.16
C ASN A 184 -5.59 -12.89 -8.22
N GLU A 185 -5.21 -12.23 -9.29
CA GLU A 185 -5.96 -11.92 -10.51
C GLU A 185 -6.74 -13.13 -11.02
N ASP A 186 -8.00 -13.23 -10.61
CA ASP A 186 -9.16 -13.54 -11.41
C ASP A 186 -10.35 -13.59 -10.46
N ASP A 187 -11.50 -13.06 -10.88
CA ASP A 187 -12.78 -13.15 -10.19
C ASP A 187 -13.17 -14.63 -9.98
N VAL A 188 -12.58 -15.28 -8.97
CA VAL A 188 -12.91 -16.63 -8.57
C VAL A 188 -14.10 -16.55 -7.63
N ALA A 189 -15.26 -16.95 -8.17
CA ALA A 189 -16.47 -17.22 -7.42
C ALA A 189 -16.14 -18.02 -6.15
N VAL A 190 -16.68 -17.55 -5.02
CA VAL A 190 -16.57 -18.19 -3.70
C VAL A 190 -16.90 -19.69 -3.84
N ALA A 191 -15.86 -20.52 -3.84
CA ALA A 191 -16.02 -21.97 -3.79
C ALA A 191 -16.64 -22.30 -2.43
N GLY A 192 -17.82 -22.89 -2.42
CA GLY A 192 -18.54 -23.26 -1.21
C GLY A 192 -17.72 -24.26 -0.37
N GLY A 193 -17.02 -23.77 0.65
CA GLY A 193 -16.23 -24.57 1.57
C GLY A 193 -15.91 -23.78 2.83
N LYS A 194 -15.80 -24.43 3.98
CA LYS A 194 -15.40 -23.79 5.24
C LYS A 194 -13.87 -23.74 5.36
N ILE A 195 -13.34 -22.61 5.81
CA ILE A 195 -11.94 -22.45 6.19
C ILE A 195 -11.71 -23.15 7.54
N SER A 196 -10.67 -23.97 7.60
CA SER A 196 -10.22 -24.59 8.84
C SER A 196 -9.66 -23.52 9.79
N LEU A 197 -10.13 -23.56 11.04
CA LEU A 197 -9.61 -22.74 12.14
C LEU A 197 -8.50 -23.44 12.92
N ARG A 198 -8.04 -24.59 12.42
CA ARG A 198 -6.98 -25.40 13.01
C ARG A 198 -5.71 -25.33 12.16
N ASP A 199 -4.58 -25.28 12.86
CA ASP A 199 -3.26 -25.28 12.29
C ASP A 199 -2.95 -26.64 11.62
N PRO A 200 -2.49 -26.66 10.36
CA PRO A 200 -2.14 -27.90 9.68
C PRO A 200 -1.00 -28.68 10.37
N LEU A 201 -0.16 -28.03 11.19
CA LEU A 201 0.97 -28.67 11.87
C LEU A 201 0.58 -29.30 13.22
N SER A 202 -0.15 -28.58 14.08
CA SER A 202 -0.53 -29.08 15.41
C SER A 202 -1.91 -29.73 15.46
N LEU A 203 -2.78 -29.44 14.48
CA LEU A 203 -4.20 -29.77 14.50
C LEU A 203 -5.01 -29.09 15.62
N ASP A 204 -4.37 -28.17 16.36
CA ASP A 204 -4.97 -27.30 17.36
C ASP A 204 -5.45 -25.98 16.72
N TYR A 205 -6.26 -25.20 17.44
CA TYR A 205 -6.67 -23.87 16.98
C TYR A 205 -5.47 -22.95 16.86
N TYR A 206 -5.47 -22.09 15.83
CA TYR A 206 -4.36 -21.16 15.60
C TYR A 206 -4.06 -20.29 16.83
N GLU A 207 -2.77 -20.19 17.12
CA GLU A 207 -2.21 -19.22 18.06
C GLU A 207 -1.17 -18.36 17.33
N ASP A 208 -1.40 -17.05 17.35
CA ASP A 208 -0.59 -16.07 16.64
C ASP A 208 -0.28 -16.46 15.19
N PRO A 209 -1.31 -16.51 14.33
CA PRO A 209 -1.20 -17.06 12.99
C PRO A 209 -0.21 -16.25 12.13
N LEU A 210 0.60 -16.98 11.38
CA LEU A 210 1.54 -16.47 10.40
C LEU A 210 1.22 -17.05 9.02
N MET A 211 1.31 -16.23 7.99
CA MET A 211 1.12 -16.60 6.59
C MET A 211 2.45 -16.56 5.84
N SER A 212 2.69 -17.54 4.99
CA SER A 212 3.81 -17.51 4.04
C SER A 212 3.51 -16.60 2.85
N ARG A 213 4.42 -15.66 2.53
CA ARG A 213 4.33 -14.82 1.33
C ARG A 213 4.46 -15.60 0.01
N LYS A 214 4.97 -16.84 0.05
CA LYS A 214 5.24 -17.66 -1.15
C LYS A 214 4.07 -18.55 -1.58
N CYS A 215 3.31 -19.05 -0.61
CA CYS A 215 2.25 -20.03 -0.85
C CYS A 215 0.94 -19.70 -0.13
N MET A 216 0.88 -18.59 0.61
CA MET A 216 -0.31 -18.12 1.34
C MET A 216 -0.86 -19.09 2.39
N HIS A 217 -0.17 -20.20 2.69
CA HIS A 217 -0.52 -21.09 3.79
C HIS A 217 -0.25 -20.44 5.15
N VAL A 218 -1.14 -20.76 6.10
CA VAL A 218 -1.18 -20.19 7.45
C VAL A 218 -0.80 -21.25 8.48
N PHE A 219 -0.03 -20.84 9.49
CA PHE A 219 0.48 -21.70 10.57
C PHE A 219 0.46 -20.96 11.89
N SER A 220 0.42 -21.66 13.03
CA SER A 220 0.68 -21.01 14.32
C SER A 220 2.16 -20.66 14.44
N ARG A 221 2.50 -19.54 15.07
CA ARG A 221 3.90 -19.10 15.16
C ARG A 221 4.82 -20.16 15.79
N ALA A 222 4.38 -20.75 16.91
CA ALA A 222 5.20 -21.71 17.64
C ALA A 222 5.51 -22.97 16.79
N THR A 223 4.49 -23.50 16.11
CA THR A 223 4.59 -24.75 15.33
C THR A 223 5.45 -24.56 14.09
N ILE A 224 5.26 -23.47 13.34
CA ILE A 224 6.07 -23.20 12.14
C ILE A 224 7.51 -22.83 12.49
N TYR A 225 7.75 -22.14 13.61
CA TYR A 225 9.12 -21.84 14.05
C TYR A 225 9.85 -23.11 14.48
N GLN A 226 9.16 -24.02 15.17
CA GLN A 226 9.71 -25.34 15.48
C GLN A 226 9.97 -26.16 14.21
N TYR A 227 9.06 -26.13 13.24
CA TYR A 227 9.24 -26.81 11.96
C TYR A 227 10.47 -26.28 11.21
N LEU A 228 10.68 -24.96 11.17
CA LEU A 228 11.83 -24.31 10.53
C LEU A 228 13.10 -24.35 11.37
N ALA A 229 13.04 -24.79 12.63
CA ALA A 229 14.24 -24.89 13.47
C ALA A 229 15.30 -25.80 12.82
N GLY A 230 16.57 -25.43 13.02
CA GLY A 230 17.72 -26.12 12.45
C GLY A 230 18.09 -25.72 11.02
N THR A 231 17.33 -24.84 10.36
CA THR A 231 17.79 -24.20 9.12
C THR A 231 18.65 -22.97 9.42
N THR A 232 19.79 -22.83 8.75
CA THR A 232 20.47 -21.53 8.66
C THR A 232 19.59 -20.56 7.85
N GLY A 233 19.46 -19.29 8.23
CA GLY A 233 18.40 -18.37 7.75
C GLY A 233 18.25 -18.12 6.23
N ARG A 234 19.08 -18.73 5.38
CA ARG A 234 18.92 -18.77 3.91
C ARG A 234 18.46 -20.13 3.36
N SER A 235 18.62 -21.20 4.14
CA SER A 235 18.14 -22.54 3.80
C SER A 235 16.67 -22.62 4.20
N GLY A 236 15.75 -22.70 3.25
CA GLY A 236 14.34 -22.94 3.59
C GLY A 236 14.05 -24.43 3.79
N LYS A 237 12.84 -24.75 4.24
CA LYS A 237 12.25 -26.09 4.17
C LYS A 237 11.05 -26.07 3.24
N ASN A 238 10.67 -27.22 2.71
CA ASN A 238 9.43 -27.33 1.96
C ASN A 238 8.24 -26.96 2.85
N CYS A 239 7.20 -26.39 2.26
CA CYS A 239 5.98 -26.10 2.98
C CYS A 239 5.40 -27.41 3.53
N PRO A 240 4.98 -27.46 4.80
CA PRO A 240 4.47 -28.70 5.40
C PRO A 240 3.02 -29.02 5.03
N VAL A 241 2.37 -28.18 4.20
CA VAL A 241 1.03 -28.47 3.68
C VAL A 241 1.15 -29.44 2.52
N ASP A 242 0.38 -30.53 2.58
CA ASP A 242 0.38 -31.58 1.58
C ASP A 242 0.12 -31.02 0.16
N GLY A 243 0.96 -31.42 -0.79
CA GLY A 243 0.88 -30.97 -2.18
C GLY A 243 1.47 -29.59 -2.46
N CYS A 244 2.00 -28.89 -1.45
CA CYS A 244 2.68 -27.61 -1.65
C CYS A 244 4.19 -27.79 -1.89
N GLU A 245 4.68 -27.33 -3.03
CA GLU A 245 6.10 -27.44 -3.39
C GLU A 245 6.94 -26.22 -2.98
N ALA A 246 6.32 -25.19 -2.39
CA ALA A 246 7.01 -23.96 -2.05
C ALA A 246 8.05 -24.17 -0.93
N THR A 247 9.27 -23.68 -1.13
CA THR A 247 10.30 -23.63 -0.09
C THR A 247 10.20 -22.34 0.74
N ILE A 248 9.89 -22.48 2.02
CA ILE A 248 9.64 -21.38 2.96
C ILE A 248 10.73 -21.27 4.03
N SER A 249 10.95 -20.05 4.51
CA SER A 249 11.92 -19.69 5.54
C SER A 249 11.30 -18.69 6.52
N PHE A 250 12.00 -18.38 7.63
CA PHE A 250 11.54 -17.40 8.62
C PHE A 250 11.21 -16.04 8.00
N ASN A 251 11.99 -15.60 7.00
CA ASN A 251 11.80 -14.31 6.33
C ASN A 251 10.56 -14.29 5.42
N ASP A 252 10.06 -15.45 5.00
CA ASP A 252 8.88 -15.55 4.15
C ASP A 252 7.58 -15.41 4.95
N LEU A 253 7.65 -15.54 6.29
CA LEU A 253 6.47 -15.49 7.16
C LEU A 253 6.11 -14.04 7.52
N LYS A 254 4.81 -13.73 7.45
CA LYS A 254 4.21 -12.47 7.94
C LYS A 254 3.07 -12.80 8.91
N PRO A 255 2.73 -11.92 9.86
CA PRO A 255 1.48 -12.03 10.60
C PRO A 255 0.28 -12.17 9.64
N ASP A 256 -0.69 -13.01 10.00
CA ASP A 256 -1.97 -13.11 9.30
C ASP A 256 -3.06 -12.36 10.08
N PRO A 257 -3.37 -11.11 9.72
CA PRO A 257 -4.35 -10.31 10.43
C PRO A 257 -5.78 -10.83 10.28
N ILE A 258 -6.10 -11.54 9.19
CA ILE A 258 -7.43 -12.10 8.92
C ILE A 258 -7.63 -13.36 9.77
N MET A 259 -6.69 -14.30 9.75
CA MET A 259 -6.79 -15.49 10.60
C MET A 259 -6.78 -15.10 12.09
N ALA A 260 -6.00 -14.08 12.47
CA ALA A 260 -6.02 -13.56 13.83
C ALA A 260 -7.41 -13.02 14.21
N LEU A 261 -8.07 -12.27 13.31
CA LEU A 261 -9.44 -11.78 13.52
C LEU A 261 -10.46 -12.93 13.60
N ARG A 262 -10.36 -13.93 12.71
CA ARG A 262 -11.18 -15.16 12.77
C ARG A 262 -11.04 -15.85 14.13
N MET A 263 -9.82 -15.98 14.65
CA MET A 263 -9.58 -16.59 15.97
C MET A 263 -10.16 -15.78 17.11
N LYS A 264 -10.05 -14.44 17.07
CA LYS A 264 -10.69 -13.57 18.07
C LYS A 264 -12.20 -13.78 18.10
N VAL A 265 -12.85 -13.78 16.93
CA VAL A 265 -14.32 -14.00 16.81
C VAL A 265 -14.71 -15.41 17.29
N PHE A 266 -13.98 -16.44 16.86
CA PHE A 266 -14.23 -17.82 17.27
C PHE A 266 -14.16 -17.98 18.80
N ARG A 267 -13.12 -17.41 19.43
CA ARG A 267 -12.92 -17.47 20.89
C ARG A 267 -14.03 -16.72 21.64
N LYS A 268 -14.49 -15.56 21.14
CA LYS A 268 -15.62 -14.81 21.71
C LYS A 268 -16.89 -15.66 21.73
N ARG A 269 -17.28 -16.23 20.59
CA ARG A 269 -18.46 -17.11 20.46
C ARG A 269 -18.40 -18.31 21.40
N GLY A 270 -17.23 -18.95 21.51
CA GLY A 270 -17.05 -20.08 22.42
C GLY A 270 -17.18 -19.70 23.90
N ARG A 271 -16.84 -18.46 24.29
CA ARG A 271 -17.06 -17.95 25.66
C ARG A 271 -18.54 -17.66 25.91
N GLU A 272 -19.23 -17.02 24.98
CA GLU A 272 -20.66 -16.73 25.07
C GLU A 272 -21.48 -18.02 25.26
N GLN A 273 -21.21 -19.06 24.47
CA GLN A 273 -21.88 -20.36 24.60
C GLN A 273 -21.67 -20.98 25.99
N ARG A 274 -20.44 -20.99 26.50
CA ARG A 274 -20.14 -21.50 27.85
C ARG A 274 -20.77 -20.69 28.97
N ASN A 275 -20.95 -19.38 28.79
CA ASN A 275 -21.59 -18.53 29.79
C ASN A 275 -23.10 -18.76 29.81
N ILE A 276 -23.74 -18.98 28.65
CA ILE A 276 -25.16 -19.32 28.56
C ILE A 276 -25.45 -20.69 29.18
N GLU A 277 -24.60 -21.70 28.94
CA GLU A 277 -24.75 -23.05 29.53
C GLU A 277 -24.57 -23.11 31.05
N ARG A 278 -24.03 -22.05 31.68
CA ARG A 278 -23.79 -21.95 33.11
C ARG A 278 -24.91 -21.22 33.88
N ILE A 279 -25.89 -20.67 33.18
CA ILE A 279 -27.08 -19.99 33.73
C ILE A 279 -28.26 -20.95 33.69
#